data_AF-H9FKA2-F1
#
_entry.id   AF-H9FKA2-F1
#
_cell.length_a   1.000
_cell.length_b   1.000
_cell.length_c   1.000
_cell.angle_alpha   90.00
_cell.angle_beta   90.00
_cell.angle_gamma   90.00
#
_symmetry.space_group_name_H-M   'P 1'
#
loop_
_entity.id
_entity.type
_entity.pdbx_description
1 polymer ?
#
loop_
_entity_poly.entity_id
_entity_poly.type
_entity_poly.pdbx_seq_one_letter_code
_entity_poly.pdbx_strand_id
1 'polypeptide(L)'
;PEYICRRNEELKKAQEEYDRYIQENLKKAAMKRLSDEEREAVLQGLKKNWEEVHKEFQSLSVFIDSIPKKIRKQKLEEEMKQLEHDIGVIEKHKII
;
A
#
# COMPACT_ATOMS: atom_id res chain seq x y z
N PRO A 1 -50.07 25.55 7.95
CA PRO A 1 -50.28 25.59 6.48
C PRO A 1 -49.49 24.47 5.79
N GLU A 2 -50.14 23.66 4.96
CA GLU A 2 -49.51 22.47 4.33
C GLU A 2 -48.25 22.79 3.52
N TYR A 3 -48.15 23.98 2.94
CA TYR A 3 -47.01 24.39 2.12
C TYR A 3 -45.70 24.48 2.91
N ILE A 4 -45.75 24.83 4.20
CA ILE A 4 -44.57 24.87 5.07
C ILE A 4 -44.10 23.46 5.41
N CYS A 5 -45.04 22.52 5.61
CA CYS A 5 -44.69 21.12 5.85
C CYS A 5 -44.03 20.47 4.64
N ARG A 6 -44.59 20.68 3.43
CA ARG A 6 -44.02 20.14 2.17
C ARG A 6 -42.61 20.66 1.92
N ARG A 7 -42.39 21.97 2.10
CA ARG A 7 -41.08 22.59 1.89
C ARG A 7 -40.04 22.11 2.90
N ASN A 8 -40.45 21.87 4.15
CA ASN A 8 -39.56 21.29 5.17
C ASN A 8 -39.22 19.83 4.87
N GLU A 9 -40.17 19.03 4.35
CA GLU A 9 -39.92 17.66 3.91
C GLU A 9 -38.95 17.59 2.72
N GLU A 10 -39.13 18.48 1.73
CA GLU A 10 -38.22 18.57 0.58
C GLU A 10 -36.80 18.95 1.00
N LEU A 11 -36.67 19.95 1.89
CA LEU A 11 -35.37 20.34 2.44
C LEU A 11 -34.72 19.19 3.22
N LYS A 12 -35.49 18.45 4.01
CA LYS A 12 -34.98 17.32 4.79
C LYS A 12 -34.50 16.17 3.88
N LYS A 13 -35.26 15.84 2.84
CA LYS A 13 -34.87 14.84 1.84
C LYS A 13 -33.60 15.24 1.08
N ALA A 14 -33.50 16.51 0.67
CA ALA A 14 -32.32 17.03 0.00
C ALA A 14 -31.08 16.97 0.90
N GLN A 15 -31.24 17.28 2.20
CA GLN A 15 -30.18 17.15 3.19
C GLN A 15 -29.71 15.69 3.34
N GLU A 16 -30.65 14.75 3.48
CA GLU A 16 -30.35 13.32 3.62
C GLU A 16 -29.72 12.70 2.36
N GLU A 17 -30.07 13.17 1.16
CA GLU A 17 -29.40 12.79 -0.09
C GLU A 17 -27.97 13.31 -0.15
N TYR A 18 -27.77 14.58 0.22
CA TYR A 18 -26.44 15.18 0.26
C TYR A 18 -25.53 14.47 1.28
N ASP A 19 -26.03 14.19 2.47
CA ASP A 19 -25.30 13.47 3.51
C ASP A 19 -24.96 12.04 3.07
N ARG A 20 -25.87 11.35 2.39
CA ARG A 20 -25.59 10.02 1.79
C ARG A 20 -24.51 10.09 0.72
N TYR A 21 -24.56 11.08 -0.16
CA TYR A 21 -23.57 11.28 -1.21
C TYR A 21 -22.17 11.55 -0.62
N ILE A 22 -22.09 12.40 0.40
CA ILE A 22 -20.85 12.68 1.15
C ILE A 22 -20.33 11.40 1.81
N GLN A 23 -21.19 10.62 2.47
CA GLN A 23 -20.77 9.36 3.09
C GLN A 23 -20.27 8.34 2.07
N GLU A 24 -20.93 8.21 0.93
CA GLU A 24 -20.52 7.26 -0.11
C GLU A 24 -19.19 7.68 -0.75
N ASN A 25 -19.01 8.98 -1.01
CA ASN A 25 -17.73 9.51 -1.46
C ASN A 25 -16.64 9.37 -0.42
N LEU A 26 -16.91 9.60 0.87
CA LEU A 26 -15.94 9.35 1.94
C LEU A 26 -15.58 7.88 2.06
N LYS A 27 -16.52 6.96 1.85
CA LYS A 27 -16.23 5.51 1.80
C LYS A 27 -15.38 5.12 0.58
N LYS A 28 -15.60 5.77 -0.57
CA LYS A 28 -14.81 5.56 -1.80
C LYS A 28 -13.43 6.23 -1.74
N ALA A 29 -13.33 7.39 -1.08
CA ALA A 29 -12.12 8.21 -0.96
C ALA A 29 -11.30 7.91 0.29
N ALA A 30 -11.86 7.22 1.28
CA ALA A 30 -11.09 6.49 2.26
C ALA A 30 -10.28 5.46 1.46
N MET A 31 -9.04 5.83 1.14
CA MET A 31 -8.00 4.98 0.55
C MET A 31 -8.25 3.55 1.02
N LYS A 32 -8.47 2.62 0.08
CA LYS A 32 -8.75 1.21 0.38
C LYS A 32 -7.74 0.78 1.43
N ARG A 33 -8.17 0.68 2.69
CA ARG A 33 -7.39 -0.01 3.70
C ARG A 33 -7.28 -1.42 3.17
N LEU A 34 -6.11 -1.80 2.67
CA LEU A 34 -5.73 -3.19 2.58
C LEU A 34 -6.17 -3.81 3.91
N SER A 35 -6.93 -4.89 3.85
CA SER A 35 -7.28 -5.59 5.08
C SER A 35 -5.98 -5.96 5.79
N ASP A 36 -5.99 -6.03 7.12
CA ASP A 36 -4.77 -6.39 7.86
C ASP A 36 -4.19 -7.74 7.36
N GLU A 37 -5.05 -8.63 6.84
CA GLU A 37 -4.70 -9.90 6.20
C GLU A 37 -4.00 -9.75 4.84
N GLU A 38 -4.55 -8.91 3.94
CA GLU A 38 -3.92 -8.65 2.64
C GLU A 38 -2.56 -7.96 2.82
N ARG A 39 -2.47 -7.04 3.79
CA ARG A 39 -1.22 -6.38 4.16
C ARG A 39 -0.18 -7.37 4.67
N GLU A 40 -0.58 -8.28 5.56
CA GLU A 40 0.33 -9.30 6.07
C GLU A 40 0.78 -10.23 4.93
N ALA A 41 -0.12 -10.64 4.03
CA ALA A 41 0.24 -11.45 2.87
C ALA A 41 1.27 -10.75 1.97
N VAL A 42 1.11 -9.45 1.72
CA VAL A 42 2.08 -8.64 0.96
C VAL A 42 3.42 -8.54 1.69
N LEU A 43 3.41 -8.27 3.00
CA LEU A 43 4.64 -8.20 3.80
C LEU A 43 5.41 -9.53 3.83
N GLN A 44 4.70 -10.65 4.00
CA GLN A 44 5.30 -11.98 3.94
C GLN A 44 5.89 -12.27 2.57
N GLY A 45 5.20 -11.89 1.49
CA GLY A 45 5.71 -12.00 0.13
C GLY A 45 6.99 -11.19 -0.10
N LEU A 46 7.02 -9.93 0.36
CA LEU A 46 8.21 -9.07 0.26
C LEU A 46 9.38 -9.59 1.08
N LYS A 47 9.14 -10.07 2.31
CA LYS A 47 10.17 -10.68 3.16
C LYS A 47 10.76 -11.93 2.51
N LYS A 48 9.91 -12.79 1.95
CA LYS A 48 10.35 -13.97 1.20
C LYS A 48 11.21 -13.58 -0.01
N ASN A 49 10.80 -12.57 -0.77
CA ASN A 49 11.59 -12.10 -1.92
C ASN A 49 12.96 -11.57 -1.46
N TRP A 50 13.01 -10.82 -0.36
CA TRP A 50 14.27 -10.36 0.22
C TRP A 50 15.18 -11.53 0.64
N GLU A 51 14.63 -12.58 1.26
CA GLU A 51 15.39 -13.79 1.62
C GLU A 51 16.00 -14.48 0.40
N GLU A 52 15.24 -14.57 -0.70
CA GLU A 52 15.72 -15.18 -1.95
C GLU A 52 16.88 -14.38 -2.55
N VAL A 53 16.74 -13.05 -2.65
CA VAL A 53 17.79 -12.16 -3.16
C VAL A 53 19.01 -12.19 -2.24
N HIS A 54 18.81 -12.17 -0.92
CA HIS A 54 19.90 -12.23 0.05
C HIS A 54 20.64 -13.58 0.00
N LYS A 55 19.93 -14.69 -0.21
CA LYS A 55 20.55 -16.00 -0.43
C LYS A 55 21.39 -16.02 -1.70
N GLU A 56 20.90 -15.42 -2.79
CA GLU A 56 21.70 -15.28 -4.02
C GLU A 56 22.95 -14.44 -3.77
N PHE A 57 22.81 -13.32 -3.05
CA PHE A 57 23.93 -12.47 -2.66
C PHE A 57 24.97 -13.22 -1.81
N GLN A 58 24.54 -14.00 -0.82
CA GLN A 58 25.43 -14.83 0.00
C GLN A 58 26.13 -15.93 -0.81
N SER A 59 25.49 -16.42 -1.87
CA SER A 59 26.07 -17.42 -2.77
C SER A 59 27.13 -16.85 -3.72
N LEU A 60 27.32 -15.51 -3.75
CA LEU A 60 28.33 -14.89 -4.59
C LEU A 60 29.75 -15.30 -4.16
N SER A 61 30.63 -15.42 -5.15
CA SER A 61 32.05 -15.66 -4.90
C SER A 61 32.67 -14.47 -4.16
N VAL A 62 33.48 -14.76 -3.14
CA VAL A 62 34.29 -13.77 -2.41
C VAL A 62 35.22 -13.00 -3.35
N PHE A 63 35.65 -13.63 -4.44
CA PHE A 63 36.53 -13.05 -5.45
C PHE A 63 35.73 -12.37 -6.56
N ILE A 64 35.65 -11.04 -6.49
CA ILE A 64 34.95 -10.15 -7.42
C ILE A 64 35.98 -9.46 -8.32
N ASP A 65 36.71 -10.27 -9.07
CA ASP A 65 37.83 -9.77 -9.89
C ASP A 65 37.39 -9.28 -11.27
N SER A 66 36.14 -9.56 -11.66
CA SER A 66 35.61 -9.23 -12.99
C SER A 66 34.47 -8.22 -12.94
N ILE A 67 34.39 -7.37 -13.96
CA ILE A 67 33.33 -6.35 -14.13
C ILE A 67 31.92 -6.97 -14.04
N PRO A 68 31.62 -8.11 -14.70
CA PRO A 68 30.30 -8.73 -14.59
C PRO A 68 29.94 -9.17 -13.16
N LYS A 69 30.93 -9.68 -12.40
CA LYS A 69 30.71 -10.07 -10.99
C LYS A 69 30.40 -8.85 -10.13
N LYS A 70 31.08 -7.71 -10.38
CA LYS A 70 30.83 -6.44 -9.67
C LYS A 70 29.43 -5.89 -9.97
N ILE A 71 29.01 -5.92 -11.23
CA ILE A 71 27.66 -5.49 -11.65
C ILE A 71 26.60 -6.37 -10.99
N ARG A 72 26.77 -7.70 -11.02
CA ARG A 72 25.83 -8.63 -10.38
C ARG A 72 25.70 -8.36 -8.88
N LYS A 73 26.83 -8.14 -8.19
CA LYS A 73 26.82 -7.77 -6.76
C LYS A 73 26.04 -6.48 -6.53
N GLN A 74 26.35 -5.41 -7.28
CA GLN A 74 25.68 -4.12 -7.11
C GLN A 74 24.17 -4.21 -7.35
N LYS A 75 23.76 -4.97 -8.37
CA LYS A 75 22.34 -5.18 -8.66
C LYS A 75 21.62 -5.83 -7.47
N LEU A 76 22.20 -6.89 -6.91
CA LEU A 76 21.62 -7.59 -5.75
C LEU A 76 21.56 -6.68 -4.51
N GLU A 77 22.59 -5.85 -4.26
CA GLU A 77 22.58 -4.88 -3.16
C GLU A 77 21.50 -3.80 -3.33
N GLU A 78 21.29 -3.32 -4.56
CA GLU A 78 20.28 -2.31 -4.86
C GLU A 78 18.86 -2.89 -4.72
N GLU A 79 18.66 -4.12 -5.19
CA GLU A 79 17.40 -4.84 -5.05
C GLU A 79 17.05 -5.13 -3.58
N MET A 80 18.02 -5.54 -2.76
CA MET A 80 17.83 -5.69 -1.31
C MET A 80 17.43 -4.37 -0.64
N LYS A 81 18.10 -3.26 -0.98
CA LYS A 81 17.78 -1.93 -0.42
C LYS A 81 16.39 -1.45 -0.82
N GLN A 82 15.96 -1.71 -2.04
CA GLN A 82 14.60 -1.37 -2.47
C GLN A 82 13.56 -2.17 -1.68
N LEU A 83 13.76 -3.48 -1.52
CA LEU A 83 12.85 -4.32 -0.75
C LEU A 83 12.78 -3.90 0.73
N GLU A 84 13.91 -3.54 1.35
CA GLU A 84 13.94 -2.99 2.71
C GLU A 84 13.16 -1.68 2.83
N HIS A 85 13.31 -0.79 1.84
CA HIS A 85 12.56 0.45 1.79
C HIS A 85 11.06 0.21 1.66
N ASP A 86 10.65 -0.65 0.73
CA ASP A 86 9.24 -0.96 0.47
C ASP A 86 8.57 -1.63 1.68
N ILE A 87 9.26 -2.58 2.32
CA ILE A 87 8.81 -3.20 3.57
C ILE A 87 8.65 -2.11 4.64
N GLY A 88 9.63 -1.22 4.81
CA GLY A 88 9.58 -0.14 5.78
C GLY A 88 8.43 0.86 5.52
N VAL A 89 8.13 1.16 4.26
CA VAL A 89 7.01 2.02 3.88
C VAL A 89 5.68 1.37 4.24
N ILE A 90 5.49 0.09 3.93
CA ILE A 90 4.26 -0.67 4.21
C ILE A 90 4.10 -0.95 5.72
N GLU A 91 5.21 -1.18 6.43
CA GLU A 91 5.20 -1.36 7.88
C GLU A 91 4.81 -0.07 8.61
N LYS A 92 5.36 1.09 8.17
CA LYS A 92 5.13 2.39 8.80
C LYS A 92 3.78 3.02 8.45
N HIS A 93 3.30 2.86 7.23
CA HIS A 93 2.04 3.44 6.78
C HIS A 93 0.93 2.40 6.83
N LYS A 94 0.13 2.45 7.91
CA LYS A 94 -1.07 1.60 8.08
C LYS A 94 -2.24 2.00 7.15
N ILE A 95 -2.09 3.11 6.43
CA ILE A 95 -3.05 3.66 5.48
C ILE A 95 -2.25 4.04 4.24
N ILE A 96 -2.54 3.40 3.11
CA ILE A 96 -1.97 3.66 1.78
C ILE A 96 -3.13 3.81 0.81
#